data_AF-A0A3B9LEJ4-F1
#
_entry.id   AF-A0A3B9LEJ4-F1
#
_cell.length_a   1.000
_cell.length_b   1.000
_cell.length_c   1.000
_cell.angle_alpha   90.00
_cell.angle_beta   90.00
_cell.angle_gamma   90.00
#
_symmetry.space_group_name_H-M   'P 1'
#
loop_
_entity.id
_entity.type
_entity.pdbx_description
1 polymer ?
#
loop_
_entity_poly.entity_id
_entity_poly.type
_entity_poly.pdbx_seq_one_letter_code
_entity_poly.pdbx_strand_id
1 'polypeptide(L)'
;FSMDGTIANLKGIVDLAEKYSALTMIDDAHAAGFFGKTGRGTHEHCGVMGKIDIITGTLGKALGGASGGYTSGRKETVDLLRQRSRPYLFSNTIAP
;
A
#
# COMPACT_ATOMS: atom_id res chain seq x y z
N PHE A 1 12.10 3.40 1.73
CA PHE A 1 12.75 2.11 1.99
C PHE A 1 13.21 2.05 3.43
N SER A 2 13.07 0.89 4.09
CA SER A 2 13.16 0.80 5.55
C SER A 2 14.54 1.12 6.14
N MET A 3 15.61 0.68 5.48
CA MET A 3 16.98 0.82 6.02
C MET A 3 17.55 2.21 5.76
N ASP A 4 17.45 2.68 4.51
CA ASP A 4 18.14 3.90 4.09
C ASP A 4 17.23 5.15 4.10
N GLY A 5 15.93 4.98 4.35
CA GLY A 5 14.96 6.08 4.29
C GLY A 5 14.67 6.61 2.88
N THR A 6 15.29 6.04 1.84
CA THR A 6 15.14 6.49 0.45
C THR A 6 13.68 6.40 -0.02
N ILE A 7 13.23 7.42 -0.75
CA ILE A 7 11.90 7.46 -1.36
C ILE A 7 12.03 7.06 -2.84
N ALA A 8 11.23 6.12 -3.30
CA ALA A 8 11.21 5.74 -4.71
C ALA A 8 10.76 6.91 -5.59
N ASN A 9 11.29 7.03 -6.82
CA ASN A 9 10.75 7.97 -7.82
C ASN A 9 9.39 7.47 -8.32
N LEU A 10 8.36 7.65 -7.50
CA LEU A 10 7.06 7.06 -7.74
C LEU A 10 6.37 7.66 -8.95
N LYS A 11 6.61 8.95 -9.24
CA LYS A 11 6.14 9.60 -10.46
C LYS A 11 6.69 8.92 -11.71
N GLY A 12 8.01 8.71 -11.78
CA GLY A 12 8.63 8.02 -12.91
C GLY A 12 8.17 6.57 -13.07
N ILE A 13 7.94 5.85 -11.96
CA ILE A 13 7.38 4.49 -11.98
C ILE A 13 5.97 4.50 -12.57
N VAL A 14 5.12 5.43 -12.13
CA VAL A 14 3.75 5.57 -12.64
C VAL A 14 3.74 5.93 -14.13
N ASP A 15 4.60 6.86 -14.56
CA ASP A 15 4.71 7.24 -15.98
C ASP A 15 5.11 6.04 -16.85
N LEU A 16 6.02 5.18 -16.36
CA LEU A 16 6.39 3.94 -17.03
C LEU A 16 5.24 2.92 -17.02
N ALA A 17 4.53 2.78 -15.90
CA ALA A 17 3.42 1.86 -15.81
C ALA A 17 2.29 2.22 -16.78
N GLU A 18 1.96 3.52 -16.91
CA GLU A 18 1.02 4.03 -17.91
C GLU A 18 1.52 3.72 -19.34
N LYS A 19 2.80 3.97 -19.64
CA LYS A 19 3.39 3.70 -20.95
C LYS A 19 3.36 2.22 -21.36
N TYR A 20 3.62 1.32 -20.41
CA TYR A 20 3.76 -0.12 -20.67
C TYR A 20 2.51 -0.93 -20.30
N SER A 21 1.41 -0.27 -19.94
CA SER A 21 0.17 -0.92 -19.49
C SER A 21 0.42 -1.92 -18.34
N ALA A 22 1.25 -1.50 -17.37
CA ALA A 22 1.59 -2.30 -16.20
C ALA A 22 0.78 -1.85 -14.98
N LEU A 23 0.50 -2.79 -14.08
CA LEU A 23 -0.06 -2.47 -12.77
C LEU A 23 1.03 -1.96 -11.84
N THR A 24 0.65 -1.05 -10.94
CA THR A 24 1.52 -0.51 -9.90
C THR A 24 1.10 -1.03 -8.52
N MET A 25 2.09 -1.49 -7.77
CA MET A 25 1.93 -1.87 -6.37
C MET A 25 3.02 -1.21 -5.54
N ILE A 26 2.66 -0.63 -4.39
CA ILE A 26 3.62 -0.13 -3.41
C ILE A 26 3.40 -0.77 -2.04
N ASP A 27 4.50 -0.94 -1.30
CA ASP A 27 4.49 -1.20 0.13
C ASP A 27 4.74 0.12 0.88
N ASP A 28 3.70 0.62 1.54
CA ASP A 28 3.69 1.88 2.28
C ASP A 28 3.88 1.68 3.79
N ALA A 29 4.37 0.51 4.23
CA ALA A 29 4.50 0.17 5.64
C ALA A 29 5.35 1.16 6.47
N HIS A 30 6.31 1.86 5.84
CA HIS A 30 7.18 2.84 6.49
C HIS A 30 6.83 4.29 6.15
N ALA A 31 5.62 4.56 5.64
CA ALA A 31 5.20 5.91 5.29
C ALA A 31 3.73 6.20 5.63
N ALA A 32 2.84 5.22 5.53
CA ALA A 32 1.46 5.36 5.97
C ALA A 32 1.39 5.80 7.45
N GLY A 33 0.56 6.80 7.74
CA GLY A 33 0.40 7.41 9.05
C GLY A 33 1.20 8.69 9.29
N PHE A 34 2.21 9.01 8.46
CA PHE A 34 3.01 10.22 8.67
C PHE A 34 3.58 10.89 7.40
N PHE A 35 3.59 10.20 6.25
CA PHE A 35 3.91 10.82 4.96
C PHE A 35 2.68 11.43 4.31
N GLY A 36 2.89 12.56 3.63
CA GLY A 36 1.81 13.35 3.02
C GLY A 36 1.12 14.27 4.03
N LYS A 37 0.34 15.24 3.54
CA LYS A 37 -0.31 16.25 4.40
C LYS A 37 -1.32 15.64 5.36
N THR A 38 -1.93 14.51 4.98
CA THR A 38 -2.96 13.84 5.77
C THR A 38 -2.51 12.46 6.27
N GLY A 39 -1.21 12.14 6.15
CA GLY A 39 -0.67 10.85 6.58
C GLY A 39 -1.09 9.68 5.69
N ARG A 40 -1.59 9.93 4.47
CA ARG A 40 -2.02 8.84 3.57
C ARG A 40 -0.85 8.03 3.03
N GLY A 41 0.38 8.54 3.12
CA GLY A 41 1.60 7.81 2.80
C GLY A 41 2.31 8.32 1.55
N THR A 42 3.13 7.45 0.95
CA THR A 42 4.09 7.83 -0.09
C THR A 42 3.40 8.39 -1.33
N HIS A 43 2.25 7.84 -1.72
CA HIS A 43 1.50 8.28 -2.90
C HIS A 43 0.91 9.70 -2.75
N GLU A 44 0.53 10.11 -1.54
CA GLU A 44 0.15 11.50 -1.22
C GLU A 44 1.37 12.41 -1.26
N HIS A 45 2.46 12.01 -0.59
CA HIS A 45 3.70 12.77 -0.54
C HIS A 45 4.28 13.03 -1.94
N CYS A 46 4.25 12.03 -2.83
CA CYS A 46 4.76 12.13 -4.19
C CYS A 46 3.76 12.76 -5.19
N GLY A 47 2.55 13.15 -4.75
CA GLY A 47 1.56 13.78 -5.62
C GLY A 47 0.97 12.87 -6.71
N VAL A 48 0.91 11.56 -6.46
CA VAL A 48 0.40 10.54 -7.39
C VAL A 48 -0.81 9.80 -6.83
N MET A 49 -1.58 10.47 -5.97
CA MET A 49 -2.85 9.98 -5.44
C MET A 49 -3.75 9.45 -6.57
N GLY A 50 -4.33 8.27 -6.37
CA GLY A 50 -5.24 7.64 -7.33
C GLY A 50 -4.56 7.00 -8.55
N LYS A 51 -3.23 7.10 -8.66
CA LYS A 51 -2.46 6.45 -9.75
C LYS A 51 -1.84 5.10 -9.38
N ILE A 52 -1.95 4.69 -8.11
CA ILE A 52 -1.43 3.41 -7.62
C ILE A 52 -2.56 2.38 -7.56
N ASP A 53 -2.38 1.23 -8.20
CA ASP A 53 -3.43 0.21 -8.29
C ASP A 53 -3.60 -0.58 -6.98
N ILE A 54 -2.48 -0.89 -6.32
CA ILE A 54 -2.45 -1.68 -5.08
C ILE A 54 -1.49 -1.02 -4.08
N ILE A 55 -1.97 -0.81 -2.86
CA ILE A 55 -1.17 -0.29 -1.76
C ILE A 55 -1.26 -1.29 -0.61
N THR A 56 -0.12 -1.80 -0.17
CA THR A 56 -0.03 -2.57 1.07
C THR A 56 0.53 -1.72 2.19
N GLY A 57 0.16 -2.04 3.43
CA GLY A 57 0.69 -1.37 4.60
C GLY A 57 0.55 -2.21 5.86
N THR A 58 1.12 -1.71 6.95
CA THR A 58 1.08 -2.34 8.26
C THR A 58 0.39 -1.44 9.27
N LEU A 59 -0.35 -2.05 10.20
CA LEU A 59 -0.90 -1.36 11.35
C LEU A 59 0.12 -1.27 12.50
N GLY A 60 1.19 -2.07 12.45
CA GLY A 60 2.17 -2.24 13.54
C GLY A 60 3.30 -1.22 13.61
N LYS A 61 3.16 -0.07 12.94
CA LYS A 61 4.16 1.01 12.96
C LYS A 61 3.53 2.35 13.33
N ALA A 62 3.58 3.33 12.43
CA ALA A 62 3.09 4.69 12.68
C ALA A 62 1.58 4.76 12.93
N LEU A 63 0.82 3.71 12.59
CA LEU A 63 -0.62 3.57 12.88
C LEU A 63 -0.90 3.00 14.29
N GLY A 64 -0.11 3.42 15.28
CA GLY A 64 -0.36 3.10 16.70
C GLY A 64 0.17 1.75 17.19
N GLY A 65 1.06 1.08 16.43
CA GLY A 65 1.68 -0.17 16.87
C GLY A 65 0.72 -1.37 16.98
N ALA A 66 -0.46 -1.29 16.36
CA ALA A 66 -1.46 -2.35 16.39
C ALA A 66 -1.04 -3.59 15.57
N SER A 67 -1.64 -4.75 15.84
CA SER A 67 -1.36 -5.95 15.04
C SER A 67 -2.09 -5.91 13.70
N GLY A 68 -1.40 -6.28 12.62
CA GLY A 68 -2.01 -6.54 11.32
C GLY A 68 -1.42 -5.75 10.16
N GLY A 69 -2.04 -5.95 9.00
CA GLY A 69 -1.71 -5.30 7.75
C GLY A 69 -2.92 -5.25 6.85
N TYR A 70 -2.81 -4.48 5.77
CA TYR A 70 -3.90 -4.27 4.83
C TYR A 70 -3.40 -4.22 3.40
N THR A 71 -4.32 -4.48 2.48
CA THR A 71 -4.18 -4.20 1.06
C THR A 71 -5.35 -3.31 0.65
N SER A 72 -5.05 -2.15 0.07
CA SER A 72 -6.02 -1.24 -0.52
C SER A 72 -5.85 -1.25 -2.03
N GLY A 73 -6.95 -1.13 -2.76
CA GLY A 73 -6.95 -1.13 -4.23
C GLY A 73 -8.38 -1.11 -4.76
N ARG A 74 -8.53 -1.40 -6.05
CA ARG A 74 -9.86 -1.53 -6.69
C ARG A 74 -10.65 -2.67 -6.05
N LYS A 75 -11.98 -2.53 -6.03
CA LYS A 75 -12.88 -3.50 -5.39
C LYS A 75 -12.68 -4.90 -5.96
N GLU A 76 -12.54 -5.01 -7.27
CA GLU A 76 -12.37 -6.27 -7.99
C GLU A 76 -11.07 -6.98 -7.56
N THR A 77 -10.01 -6.21 -7.33
CA THR A 77 -8.73 -6.72 -6.81
C THR A 77 -8.88 -7.21 -5.38
N VAL A 78 -9.52 -6.43 -4.52
CA VAL A 78 -9.75 -6.81 -3.11
C VAL A 78 -10.63 -8.06 -3.02
N ASP A 79 -11.72 -8.13 -3.79
CA ASP A 79 -12.63 -9.27 -3.82
C ASP A 79 -11.92 -10.55 -4.32
N LEU A 80 -11.08 -10.43 -5.35
CA LEU A 80 -10.24 -11.54 -5.81
C LEU A 80 -9.28 -12.02 -4.71
N LEU A 81 -8.58 -11.10 -4.04
CA LEU A 81 -7.64 -11.43 -2.98
C LEU A 81 -8.34 -12.11 -1.80
N ARG A 82 -9.55 -11.68 -1.42
CA ARG A 82 -10.34 -12.31 -0.35
C ARG A 82 -10.74 -13.76 -0.69
N GLN A 83 -10.92 -14.08 -1.98
CA GLN A 83 -11.29 -15.42 -2.44
C GLN A 83 -10.10 -16.32 -2.79
N ARG A 84 -8.88 -15.77 -2.96
CA ARG A 84 -7.71 -16.52 -3.44
C ARG A 84 -6.53 -16.54 -2.47
N SER A 85 -6.43 -15.55 -1.59
CA SER A 85 -5.32 -15.45 -0.64
C SER A 85 -5.47 -16.48 0.48
N ARG A 86 -4.58 -17.48 0.48
CA ARG A 86 -4.58 -18.53 1.52
C ARG A 86 -4.44 -17.96 2.94
N PRO A 87 -3.56 -16.98 3.22
CA PRO A 87 -3.49 -16.36 4.54
C PRO A 87 -4.79 -15.65 4.96
N TYR A 88 -5.57 -15.13 4.00
CA TYR A 88 -6.86 -14.52 4.31
C TYR A 88 -7.94 -15.58 4.60
N LEU A 89 -7.95 -16.68 3.84
CA LEU A 89 -8.98 -17.72 3.92
C LEU A 89 -8.79 -18.71 5.09
N PHE A 90 -7.54 -19.02 5.42
CA PHE A 90 -7.20 -20.13 6.34
C PHE A 90 -6.48 -19.64 7.60
N SER A 91 -6.69 -18.38 7.97
CA SER A 91 -6.18 -17.80 9.22
C SER A 91 -7.33 -17.17 10.02
N ASN A 92 -7.18 -17.12 11.34
CA ASN A 92 -8.12 -16.41 12.19
C ASN A 92 -8.03 -14.89 11.94
N THR A 93 -9.18 -14.21 12.03
CA THR A 93 -9.26 -12.75 11.93
C THR A 93 -8.56 -12.10 13.14
N ILE A 94 -8.09 -10.85 12.95
CA ILE A 94 -7.50 -10.04 14.02
C ILE A 94 -8.47 -9.83 15.19
N ALA A 95 -7.93 -9.60 16.39
CA ALA A 95 -8.74 -9.25 17.56
C ALA A 95 -9.49 -7.92 17.30
N PRO A 96 -10.74 -7.78 17.80
CA PRO A 96 -11.50 -6.53 17.72
C PRO A 96 -10.80 -5.33 18.35
#